data_AF-A0A4R6PRW9-F1
#
_entry.id   AF-A0A4R6PRW9-F1
#
_cell.length_a   1.000
_cell.length_b   1.000
_cell.length_c   1.000
_cell.angle_alpha   90.00
_cell.angle_beta   90.00
_cell.angle_gamma   90.00
#
_symmetry.space_group_name_H-M   'P 1'
#
loop_
_entity.id
_entity.type
_entity.pdbx_description
1 polymer ?
#
loop_
_entity_poly.entity_id
_entity_poly.type
_entity_poly.pdbx_seq_one_letter_code
_entity_poly.pdbx_strand_id
1 'polypeptide(L)'
;MRETEPTEAEIRQNFDKMLASVLSGGGIHSETGLDMKTEDALWQVARAYPNASDDLVQAARAAFAGQLDGSNAREADLVRQRRLADLAKKRR
;
A
#
# COMPACT_ATOMS: atom_id res chain seq x y z
N MET A 1 -1.79 -21.14 3.69
CA MET A 1 -1.26 -20.26 4.73
C MET A 1 0.26 -20.39 4.68
N ARG A 2 1.00 -19.32 4.37
CA ARG A 2 2.48 -19.37 4.37
C ARG A 2 3.00 -19.49 5.81
N GLU A 3 4.06 -20.27 6.01
CA GLU A 3 4.69 -20.50 7.32
C GLU A 3 5.65 -19.38 7.73
N THR A 4 6.10 -18.55 6.78
CA THR A 4 7.08 -17.48 7.00
C THR A 4 6.61 -16.14 6.45
N GLU A 5 6.99 -15.05 7.12
CA GLU A 5 6.81 -13.70 6.59
C GLU A 5 7.60 -13.55 5.28
N PRO A 6 7.03 -12.87 4.26
CA PRO A 6 7.72 -12.65 3.00
C PRO A 6 8.95 -11.77 3.21
N THR A 7 10.05 -12.15 2.57
CA THR A 7 11.29 -11.38 2.54
C THR A 7 11.11 -10.07 1.77
N GLU A 8 11.99 -9.10 2.01
CA GLU A 8 11.97 -7.82 1.27
C GLU A 8 12.06 -8.03 -0.25
N ALA A 9 12.86 -9.01 -0.70
CA ALA A 9 12.97 -9.35 -2.12
C ALA A 9 11.66 -9.89 -2.70
N GLU A 10 10.94 -10.73 -1.95
CA GLU A 10 9.62 -11.23 -2.35
C GLU A 10 8.59 -10.09 -2.38
N ILE A 11 8.63 -9.19 -1.39
CA ILE A 11 7.76 -8.01 -1.34
C ILE A 11 8.00 -7.10 -2.56
N ARG A 12 9.26 -6.85 -2.94
CA ARG A 12 9.62 -6.10 -4.16
C ARG A 12 9.09 -6.78 -5.42
N GLN A 13 9.31 -8.08 -5.55
CA GLN A 13 8.80 -8.83 -6.70
C GLN A 13 7.27 -8.79 -6.78
N ASN A 14 6.59 -8.90 -5.64
CA ASN A 14 5.14 -8.82 -5.57
C ASN A 14 4.63 -7.44 -5.97
N PHE A 15 5.28 -6.36 -5.53
CA PHE A 15 4.95 -5.01 -5.96
C PHE A 15 5.05 -4.86 -7.48
N ASP A 16 6.17 -5.27 -8.08
CA ASP A 16 6.37 -5.14 -9.53
C ASP A 16 5.33 -5.96 -10.32
N LYS A 17 5.00 -7.17 -9.85
CA LYS A 17 3.92 -7.99 -10.43
C LYS A 17 2.56 -7.29 -10.35
N MET A 18 2.24 -6.70 -9.19
CA MET A 18 0.94 -6.05 -8.99
C MET A 18 0.85 -4.77 -9.82
N LEU A 19 1.92 -3.98 -9.90
CA LEU A 19 1.98 -2.79 -10.75
C LEU A 19 1.81 -3.14 -12.23
N ALA A 20 2.49 -4.18 -12.72
CA ALA A 20 2.30 -4.66 -14.09
C ALA A 20 0.89 -5.18 -14.35
N SER A 21 0.30 -5.90 -13.38
CA SER A 21 -1.09 -6.39 -13.45
C SER A 21 -2.07 -5.22 -13.62
N VAL A 22 -2.02 -4.20 -12.75
CA VAL A 22 -2.98 -3.08 -12.83
C VAL A 22 -2.78 -2.20 -14.07
N LEU A 23 -1.56 -2.08 -14.57
CA LEU A 23 -1.26 -1.36 -15.82
C LEU A 23 -1.69 -2.13 -17.09
N SER A 24 -1.93 -3.44 -16.98
CA SER A 24 -2.43 -4.27 -18.09
C SER A 24 -3.94 -4.53 -18.01
N GLY A 25 -4.66 -3.86 -17.10
CA GLY A 25 -6.11 -4.02 -16.89
C GLY A 25 -6.48 -5.17 -15.97
N GLY A 26 -5.49 -5.78 -15.31
CA GLY A 26 -5.69 -6.73 -14.22
C GLY A 26 -6.01 -6.04 -12.89
N GLY A 27 -5.80 -6.77 -11.79
CA GLY A 27 -6.06 -6.30 -10.44
C GLY A 27 -4.98 -6.72 -9.45
N ILE A 28 -5.23 -6.44 -8.17
CA ILE A 28 -4.34 -6.80 -7.08
C ILE A 28 -4.75 -8.17 -6.53
N HIS A 29 -3.76 -9.02 -6.26
CA HIS A 29 -3.95 -10.32 -5.62
C HIS A 29 -3.80 -10.21 -4.10
N SER A 30 -4.40 -11.15 -3.37
CA SER A 30 -4.19 -11.29 -1.93
C SER A 30 -2.81 -11.87 -1.61
N GLU A 31 -2.40 -11.78 -0.34
CA GLU A 31 -1.17 -12.41 0.19
C GLU A 31 0.14 -11.95 -0.49
N THR A 32 0.17 -10.68 -0.92
CA THR A 32 1.33 -10.04 -1.55
C THR A 32 2.39 -9.57 -0.54
N GLY A 33 2.00 -9.39 0.72
CA GLY A 33 2.84 -8.75 1.74
C GLY A 33 2.93 -7.23 1.57
N LEU A 34 2.09 -6.62 0.73
CA LEU A 34 1.98 -5.17 0.61
C LEU A 34 1.16 -4.60 1.76
N ASP A 35 1.56 -3.44 2.26
CA ASP A 35 0.76 -2.73 3.25
C ASP A 35 -0.47 -2.07 2.61
N MET A 36 -1.47 -1.75 3.44
CA MET A 36 -2.73 -1.18 2.95
C MET A 36 -2.56 0.11 2.15
N LYS A 37 -1.54 0.92 2.46
CA LYS A 37 -1.31 2.20 1.78
C LYS A 37 -0.75 1.97 0.37
N THR A 38 0.13 0.99 0.22
CA THR A 38 0.66 0.55 -1.06
C THR A 38 -0.42 -0.11 -1.91
N GLU A 39 -1.25 -0.97 -1.31
CA GLU A 39 -2.39 -1.58 -2.00
C GLU A 39 -3.43 -0.55 -2.46
N ASP A 40 -3.75 0.45 -1.62
CA ASP A 40 -4.68 1.53 -2.00
C ASP A 40 -4.14 2.33 -3.20
N ALA A 41 -2.85 2.67 -3.19
CA ALA A 41 -2.23 3.39 -4.31
C ALA A 41 -2.27 2.57 -5.61
N LEU A 42 -2.01 1.26 -5.56
CA LEU A 42 -2.15 0.37 -6.71
C LEU A 42 -3.61 0.25 -7.18
N TRP A 43 -4.59 0.27 -6.27
CA TRP A 43 -6.01 0.28 -6.64
C TRP A 43 -6.40 1.56 -7.36
N GLN A 44 -5.81 2.70 -7.00
CA GLN A 44 -6.04 3.95 -7.72
C GLN A 44 -5.49 3.90 -9.14
N VAL A 45 -4.34 3.26 -9.36
CA VAL A 45 -3.83 2.97 -10.72
C VAL A 45 -4.80 2.06 -11.47
N ALA A 46 -5.25 0.95 -10.85
CA ALA A 46 -6.17 0.00 -11.47
C ALA A 46 -7.50 0.65 -11.89
N ARG A 47 -8.05 1.53 -11.04
CA ARG A 47 -9.30 2.27 -11.31
C ARG A 47 -9.16 3.27 -12.46
N ALA A 48 -7.96 3.76 -12.71
CA ALA A 48 -7.69 4.70 -13.79
C ALA A 48 -7.41 4.01 -15.13
N TYR A 49 -7.24 2.68 -15.17
CA TYR A 49 -7.01 1.93 -16.41
C TYR A 49 -8.15 2.17 -17.42
N PRO A 50 -7.85 2.33 -18.73
CA PRO A 50 -6.52 2.27 -19.36
C PRO A 50 -5.70 3.58 -19.30
N ASN A 51 -6.23 4.63 -18.68
CA ASN A 51 -5.66 5.98 -18.69
C ASN A 51 -5.00 6.36 -17.35
N ALA A 52 -4.26 5.43 -16.74
CA ALA A 52 -3.52 5.73 -15.52
C ALA A 52 -2.42 6.76 -15.81
N SER A 53 -2.45 7.90 -15.10
CA SER A 53 -1.43 8.94 -15.23
C SER A 53 -0.12 8.53 -14.56
N ASP A 54 1.00 9.08 -15.04
CA ASP A 54 2.32 8.89 -14.43
C ASP A 54 2.33 9.26 -12.94
N ASP A 55 1.57 10.28 -12.53
CA ASP A 55 1.45 10.68 -11.13
C ASP A 55 0.86 9.59 -10.23
N LEU A 56 -0.07 8.77 -10.74
CA LEU A 56 -0.66 7.66 -9.98
C LEU A 56 0.37 6.53 -9.84
N VAL A 57 1.15 6.28 -10.90
CA VAL A 57 2.24 5.29 -10.87
C VAL A 57 3.34 5.73 -9.91
N GLN A 58 3.70 7.01 -9.90
CA GLN A 58 4.68 7.55 -8.95
C GLN A 58 4.15 7.53 -7.51
N ALA A 59 2.87 7.81 -7.30
CA ALA A 59 2.25 7.69 -5.98
C ALA A 59 2.30 6.24 -5.47
N ALA A 60 2.04 5.24 -6.33
CA ALA A 60 2.18 3.83 -5.97
C ALA A 60 3.63 3.46 -5.62
N ARG A 61 4.61 3.95 -6.38
CA ARG A 61 6.04 3.73 -6.09
C ARG A 61 6.49 4.41 -4.80
N ALA A 62 6.01 5.62 -4.53
CA ALA A 62 6.31 6.35 -3.30
C ALA A 62 5.69 5.66 -2.08
N ALA A 63 4.45 5.18 -2.18
CA ALA A 63 3.82 4.39 -1.13
C ALA A 63 4.62 3.11 -0.85
N PHE A 64 5.08 2.42 -1.90
CA PHE A 64 5.91 1.24 -1.75
C PHE A 64 7.27 1.53 -1.10
N ALA A 65 7.94 2.62 -1.48
CA ALA A 65 9.16 3.06 -0.82
C ALA A 65 8.92 3.31 0.69
N GLY A 66 7.76 3.89 1.01
CA GLY A 66 7.34 4.11 2.39
C GLY A 66 7.05 2.83 3.19
N GLN A 67 6.68 1.75 2.50
CA GLN A 67 6.58 0.43 3.13
C GLN A 67 7.98 -0.11 3.48
N LEU A 68 8.94 0.01 2.55
CA LEU A 68 10.29 -0.51 2.72
C LEU A 68 11.08 0.25 3.80
N ASP A 69 10.93 1.57 3.88
CA ASP A 69 11.60 2.39 4.89
C ASP A 69 10.80 2.47 6.22
N GLY A 70 9.62 1.86 6.28
CA GLY A 70 8.74 1.83 7.44
C GLY A 70 8.07 3.16 7.79
N SER A 71 8.12 4.18 6.92
CA SER A 71 7.41 5.45 7.13
C SER A 71 5.89 5.26 7.07
N ASN A 72 5.37 4.35 6.24
CA ASN A 72 3.94 4.03 6.20
C ASN A 72 3.43 3.51 7.55
N ALA A 73 4.18 2.62 8.19
CA ALA A 73 3.85 2.09 9.50
C ALA A 73 3.85 3.20 10.57
N ARG A 74 4.88 4.06 10.56
CA ARG A 74 4.98 5.21 11.46
C ARG A 74 3.81 6.19 11.29
N GLU A 75 3.43 6.50 10.06
CA GLU A 75 2.26 7.34 9.78
C GLU A 75 0.95 6.69 10.27
N ALA A 76 0.77 5.39 10.03
CA ALA A 76 -0.42 4.66 10.49
C ALA A 76 -0.55 4.69 12.03
N ASP A 77 0.56 4.56 12.74
CA ASP A 77 0.60 4.65 14.20
C ASP A 77 0.24 6.06 14.71
N LEU A 78 0.75 7.11 14.06
CA LEU A 78 0.39 8.50 14.40
C LEU A 78 -1.12 8.75 14.20
N VAL A 79 -1.69 8.27 13.09
CA VAL A 79 -3.13 8.38 12.82
C VAL A 79 -3.93 7.63 13.88
N ARG A 80 -3.50 6.43 14.27
CA ARG A 80 -4.15 5.63 15.31
C ARG A 80 -4.12 6.35 16.66
N GLN A 81 -2.97 6.88 17.07
CA GLN A 81 -2.82 7.62 18.32
C GLN A 81 -3.72 8.86 18.35
N ARG A 82 -3.78 9.62 17.24
CA ARG A 82 -4.65 10.80 17.14
C ARG A 82 -6.13 10.42 17.29
N ARG A 83 -6.58 9.37 16.62
CA ARG A 83 -7.98 8.88 16.75
C ARG A 83 -8.31 8.46 18.18
N LEU A 84 -7.39 7.78 18.87
CA LEU A 84 -7.58 7.40 20.27
C LEU A 84 -7.67 8.61 21.19
N ALA A 85 -6.80 9.61 21.00
CA ALA A 85 -6.84 10.86 21.77
C ALA A 85 -8.15 11.63 21.55
N ASP A 86 -8.64 11.70 20.32
CA ASP A 86 -9.91 12.36 19.99
C ASP A 86 -11.11 11.62 20.60
N LEU A 87 -11.09 10.28 20.61
CA LEU A 87 -12.13 9.48 21.27
C LEU A 87 -12.10 9.64 22.80
N ALA A 88 -10.92 9.73 23.41
CA ALA A 88 -10.79 9.98 24.85
C ALA A 88 -11.35 11.35 25.25
N LYS A 89 -11.12 12.39 24.43
CA LYS A 89 -11.66 13.74 24.65
C LYS A 89 -13.19 13.80 24.54
N LYS A 90 -13.79 13.02 23.65
CA LYS A 90 -15.25 13.00 23.45
C LYS A 90 -16.03 12.25 24.53
N ARG A 91 -15.36 11.44 25.37
CA ARG A 91 -15.97 10.61 26.42
C ARG A 91 -15.88 11.24 27.82
N ARG A 92 -15.36 12.47 27.93
CA ARG A 92 -15.21 13.24 29.16
C ARG A 92 -16.10 14.47 29.12
#